data_AF-A0A6C0JA45-F1
#
_entry.id   AF-A0A6C0JA45-F1
#
_cell.length_a   1.000
_cell.length_b   1.000
_cell.length_c   1.000
_cell.angle_alpha   90.00
_cell.angle_beta   90.00
_cell.angle_gamma   90.00
#
_symmetry.space_group_name_H-M   'P 1'
#
loop_
_entity.id
_entity.type
_entity.pdbx_description
1 polymer ?
#
loop_
_entity_poly.entity_id
_entity_poly.type
_entity_poly.pdbx_seq_one_letter_code
_entity_poly.pdbx_strand_id
1 'polypeptide(L)'
;MYNIYLEAVMRIPYNAIFNFIDRTCQFYNIDESHGLRHSMEVLRFSKNILNEELHIMPSLEEKQHIIYTSALLHDMCDSKYMDQNTGLDNISCFLQTNKYSTSDINEIRQIMSTMSYSKIKDSGFPHYKDKVTERAFHIVRESDILCAYDVERCMLYELHKKGGTIENSINHANTLFNERMFKHYDDKLFITQYGLREGRVLHVKSKQRIREYIELFS
;
A
#
# COMPACT_ATOMS: atom_id res chain seq x y z
N MET A 1 -12.89 1.39 44.05
CA MET A 1 -12.42 0.15 43.40
C MET A 1 -12.66 0.32 41.90
N TYR A 2 -11.74 1.00 41.21
CA TYR A 2 -11.84 1.23 39.76
C TYR A 2 -11.19 0.05 39.05
N ASN A 3 -12.00 -0.85 38.50
CA ASN A 3 -11.54 -1.89 37.60
C ASN A 3 -11.34 -1.25 36.23
N ILE A 4 -10.11 -0.81 35.94
CA ILE A 4 -9.71 -0.42 34.59
C ILE A 4 -9.35 -1.73 33.89
N TYR A 5 -10.27 -2.26 33.09
CA TYR A 5 -9.92 -3.22 32.05
C TYR A 5 -9.07 -2.44 31.03
N LEU A 6 -7.76 -2.47 31.21
CA LEU A 6 -6.83 -2.17 30.13
C LEU A 6 -7.04 -3.27 29.08
N GLU A 7 -7.87 -3.01 28.08
CA GLU A 7 -7.90 -3.84 26.88
C GLU A 7 -6.47 -3.91 26.36
N ALA A 8 -5.94 -5.13 26.27
CA ALA A 8 -4.57 -5.34 25.83
C ALA A 8 -4.46 -4.85 24.38
N VAL A 9 -3.73 -3.74 24.16
CA VAL A 9 -3.43 -3.23 22.82
C VAL A 9 -2.79 -4.35 22.01
N MET A 10 -3.37 -4.67 20.85
CA MET A 10 -2.82 -5.70 19.98
C MET A 10 -1.39 -5.32 19.57
N ARG A 11 -0.44 -6.20 19.88
CA ARG A 11 0.94 -6.04 19.41
C ARG A 11 1.08 -6.63 18.01
N ILE A 12 1.49 -5.79 17.06
CA ILE A 12 1.78 -6.20 15.68
C ILE A 12 2.98 -7.16 15.66
N PRO A 13 2.85 -8.39 15.12
CA PRO A 13 3.93 -9.38 15.09
C PRO A 13 4.85 -9.15 13.89
N TYR A 14 5.58 -8.03 13.86
CA TYR A 14 6.39 -7.60 12.71
C TYR A 14 7.32 -8.69 12.15
N ASN A 15 8.03 -9.43 13.00
CA ASN A 15 8.92 -10.49 12.53
C ASN A 15 8.15 -11.62 11.80
N ALA A 16 6.96 -11.97 12.29
CA ALA A 16 6.13 -12.97 11.62
C ALA A 16 5.60 -12.44 10.28
N ILE A 17 5.20 -11.15 10.23
CA ILE A 17 4.73 -10.49 9.01
C ILE A 17 5.84 -10.42 7.96
N PHE A 18 7.04 -9.96 8.33
CA PHE A 18 8.16 -9.90 7.39
C PHE A 18 8.57 -11.27 6.88
N ASN A 19 8.61 -12.29 7.75
CA ASN A 19 8.86 -13.67 7.32
C ASN A 19 7.77 -14.21 6.39
N PHE A 20 6.50 -13.83 6.61
CA PHE A 20 5.39 -14.19 5.73
C PHE A 20 5.53 -13.54 4.36
N ILE A 21 5.84 -12.24 4.32
CA ILE A 21 6.08 -11.49 3.07
C ILE A 21 7.23 -12.13 2.28
N ASP A 22 8.38 -12.35 2.92
CA ASP A 22 9.56 -12.93 2.24
C ASP A 22 9.26 -14.31 1.65
N ARG A 23 8.62 -15.20 2.41
CA ARG A 23 8.21 -16.53 1.93
C ARG A 23 7.20 -16.44 0.78
N THR A 24 6.27 -15.50 0.83
CA THR A 24 5.25 -15.30 -0.21
C THR A 24 5.90 -14.78 -1.49
N CYS A 25 6.83 -13.82 -1.36
CA CYS A 25 7.59 -13.31 -2.49
C CYS A 25 8.40 -14.41 -3.16
N GLN A 26 9.07 -15.27 -2.37
CA GLN A 26 9.82 -16.42 -2.90
C GLN A 26 8.90 -17.44 -3.59
N PHE A 27 7.75 -17.76 -2.99
CA PHE A 27 6.83 -18.77 -3.53
C PHE A 27 6.17 -18.34 -4.84
N TYR A 28 5.74 -17.07 -4.93
CA TYR A 28 5.05 -16.54 -6.12
C TYR A 28 5.97 -15.79 -7.09
N ASN A 29 7.28 -15.78 -6.81
CA ASN A 29 8.29 -15.03 -7.57
C ASN A 29 7.88 -13.56 -7.75
N ILE A 30 7.51 -12.92 -6.64
CA ILE A 30 7.22 -11.49 -6.56
C ILE A 30 8.55 -10.74 -6.50
N ASP A 31 8.77 -9.83 -7.45
CA ASP A 31 10.00 -9.05 -7.52
C ASP A 31 9.99 -7.87 -6.54
N GLU A 32 11.13 -7.20 -6.38
CA GLU A 32 11.30 -6.10 -5.41
C GLU A 32 10.31 -4.95 -5.60
N SER A 33 9.70 -4.78 -6.78
CA SER A 33 8.71 -3.72 -7.00
C SER A 33 7.42 -3.87 -6.19
N HIS A 34 7.12 -5.09 -5.69
CA HIS A 34 5.96 -5.41 -4.85
C HIS A 34 6.38 -6.27 -3.62
N GLY A 35 7.68 -6.33 -3.34
CA GLY A 35 8.26 -7.14 -2.27
C GLY A 35 8.40 -6.42 -0.94
N LEU A 36 9.25 -6.95 -0.05
CA LEU A 36 9.42 -6.45 1.32
C LEU A 36 9.78 -4.96 1.40
N ARG A 37 10.66 -4.47 0.51
CA ARG A 37 11.05 -3.05 0.50
C ARG A 37 9.83 -2.15 0.28
N HIS A 38 8.98 -2.50 -0.69
CA HIS A 38 7.78 -1.74 -0.97
C HIS A 38 6.82 -1.76 0.23
N SER A 39 6.57 -2.92 0.83
CA SER A 39 5.77 -3.04 2.06
C SER A 39 6.27 -2.11 3.18
N MET A 40 7.59 -2.00 3.36
CA MET A 40 8.19 -1.11 4.37
C MET A 40 8.00 0.38 4.04
N GLU A 41 8.07 0.75 2.76
CA GLU A 41 7.81 2.13 2.32
C GLU A 41 6.34 2.51 2.54
N VAL A 42 5.40 1.61 2.21
CA VAL A 42 3.96 1.82 2.45
C VAL A 42 3.68 1.92 3.96
N LEU A 43 4.30 1.09 4.79
CA LEU A 43 4.21 1.21 6.25
C LEU A 43 4.71 2.57 6.75
N ARG A 44 5.83 3.07 6.20
CA ARG A 44 6.40 4.37 6.57
C ARG A 44 5.44 5.52 6.26
N PHE A 45 4.86 5.55 5.06
CA PHE A 45 3.85 6.55 4.73
C PHE A 45 2.59 6.38 5.57
N SER A 46 2.16 5.15 5.82
CA SER A 46 0.96 4.87 6.64
C SER A 46 1.12 5.41 8.06
N LYS A 47 2.30 5.23 8.65
CA LYS A 47 2.65 5.81 9.94
C LYS A 47 2.62 7.33 9.92
N ASN A 48 3.19 7.96 8.90
CA ASN A 48 3.24 9.41 8.82
C ASN A 48 1.86 10.04 8.63
N ILE A 49 1.03 9.45 7.76
CA ILE A 49 -0.35 9.88 7.57
C ILE A 49 -1.14 9.67 8.86
N LEU A 50 -1.06 8.48 9.48
CA LEU A 50 -1.76 8.19 10.75
C LEU A 50 -1.41 9.22 11.83
N ASN A 51 -0.13 9.55 12.00
CA ASN A 51 0.30 10.53 13.00
C ASN A 51 -0.37 11.90 12.81
N GLU A 52 -0.54 12.38 11.57
CA GLU A 52 -1.26 13.63 11.31
C GLU A 52 -2.77 13.48 11.48
N GLU A 53 -3.34 12.37 11.02
CA GLU A 53 -4.78 12.13 11.11
C GLU A 53 -5.25 11.87 12.56
N LEU A 54 -4.37 11.42 13.47
CA LEU A 54 -4.69 11.27 14.90
C LEU A 54 -5.04 12.61 15.58
N HIS A 55 -4.55 13.74 15.07
CA HIS A 55 -4.96 15.07 15.55
C HIS A 55 -6.40 15.43 15.15
N ILE A 56 -6.92 14.78 14.11
CA ILE A 56 -8.26 15.03 13.54
C ILE A 56 -9.25 13.98 14.07
N MET A 57 -8.82 12.73 14.15
CA MET A 57 -9.63 11.58 14.55
C MET A 57 -8.82 10.66 15.48
N PRO A 58 -8.74 10.96 16.79
CA PRO A 58 -7.97 10.17 17.76
C PRO A 58 -8.37 8.69 17.84
N SER A 59 -9.63 8.36 17.54
CA SER A 59 -10.13 6.97 17.51
C SER A 59 -9.45 6.10 16.45
N LEU A 60 -8.68 6.68 15.52
CA LEU A 60 -7.81 5.92 14.62
C LEU A 60 -6.72 5.13 15.35
N GLU A 61 -6.36 5.51 16.57
CA GLU A 61 -5.36 4.79 17.37
C GLU A 61 -5.77 3.33 17.59
N GLU A 62 -7.08 3.08 17.77
CA GLU A 62 -7.67 1.75 17.89
C GLU A 62 -7.53 0.91 16.62
N LYS A 63 -7.28 1.53 15.46
CA LYS A 63 -7.11 0.87 14.15
C LYS A 63 -5.64 0.79 13.70
N GLN A 64 -4.67 1.21 14.53
CA GLN A 64 -3.26 1.23 14.14
C GLN A 64 -2.76 -0.12 13.64
N HIS A 65 -3.10 -1.22 14.32
CA HIS A 65 -2.67 -2.56 13.91
C HIS A 65 -3.31 -3.01 12.60
N ILE A 66 -4.56 -2.62 12.32
CA ILE A 66 -5.21 -2.88 11.04
C ILE A 66 -4.50 -2.12 9.93
N ILE A 67 -4.28 -0.81 10.11
CA ILE A 67 -3.61 0.05 9.13
C ILE A 67 -2.22 -0.49 8.79
N TYR A 68 -1.39 -0.75 9.80
CA TYR A 68 0.00 -1.17 9.58
C TYR A 68 0.08 -2.57 8.98
N THR A 69 -0.79 -3.49 9.39
CA THR A 69 -0.82 -4.85 8.84
C THR A 69 -1.35 -4.87 7.41
N SER A 70 -2.40 -4.11 7.11
CA SER A 70 -2.88 -3.92 5.72
C SER A 70 -1.78 -3.31 4.84
N ALA A 71 -1.10 -2.26 5.31
CA ALA A 71 0.01 -1.63 4.58
C ALA A 71 1.12 -2.64 4.23
N LEU A 72 1.49 -3.48 5.19
CA LEU A 72 2.54 -4.48 5.00
C LEU A 72 2.14 -5.62 4.05
N LEU A 73 0.89 -6.07 4.12
CA LEU A 73 0.44 -7.30 3.47
C LEU A 73 -0.34 -7.11 2.16
N HIS A 74 -0.73 -5.89 1.79
CA HIS A 74 -1.66 -5.67 0.67
C HIS A 74 -1.23 -6.32 -0.65
N ASP A 75 0.07 -6.23 -1.00
CA ASP A 75 0.60 -6.81 -2.23
C ASP A 75 0.74 -8.34 -2.21
N MET A 76 0.64 -8.97 -1.04
CA MET A 76 0.68 -10.43 -0.91
C MET A 76 -0.63 -11.10 -1.38
N CYS A 77 -1.54 -10.33 -1.98
CA CYS A 77 -2.73 -10.81 -2.67
C CYS A 77 -2.96 -10.11 -4.03
N ASP A 78 -1.90 -9.52 -4.63
CA ASP A 78 -2.02 -8.84 -5.92
C ASP A 78 -2.25 -9.85 -7.07
N SER A 79 -3.33 -9.61 -7.82
CA SER A 79 -3.70 -10.29 -9.06
C SER A 79 -2.60 -10.36 -10.13
N LYS A 80 -1.59 -9.49 -10.09
CA LYS A 80 -0.43 -9.54 -11.00
C LYS A 80 0.45 -10.78 -10.80
N TYR A 81 0.42 -11.38 -9.60
CA TYR A 81 1.30 -12.50 -9.23
C TYR A 81 0.54 -13.76 -8.83
N MET A 82 -0.69 -13.63 -8.35
CA MET A 82 -1.48 -14.77 -7.85
C MET A 82 -2.98 -14.55 -7.97
N ASP A 83 -3.76 -15.60 -7.72
CA ASP A 83 -5.21 -15.43 -7.49
C ASP A 83 -5.44 -14.65 -6.18
N GLN A 84 -6.20 -13.56 -6.27
CA GLN A 84 -6.41 -12.65 -5.14
C GLN A 84 -7.14 -13.31 -3.97
N ASN A 85 -8.13 -14.17 -4.24
CA ASN A 85 -8.87 -14.84 -3.17
C ASN A 85 -7.96 -15.81 -2.40
N THR A 86 -7.17 -16.59 -3.12
CA THR A 86 -6.15 -17.48 -2.56
C THR A 86 -5.14 -16.71 -1.70
N GLY A 87 -4.64 -15.57 -2.19
CA GLY A 87 -3.73 -14.70 -1.43
C GLY A 87 -4.38 -14.15 -0.14
N LEU A 88 -5.62 -13.66 -0.24
CA LEU A 88 -6.38 -13.18 0.92
C LEU A 88 -6.64 -14.29 1.95
N ASP A 89 -6.93 -15.51 1.52
CA ASP A 89 -7.20 -16.64 2.41
C ASP A 89 -5.93 -17.11 3.14
N ASN A 90 -4.79 -17.13 2.44
CA ASN A 90 -3.49 -17.37 3.04
C ASN A 90 -3.17 -16.32 4.12
N ILE A 91 -3.43 -15.04 3.81
CA ILE A 91 -3.25 -13.93 4.76
C ILE A 91 -4.17 -14.10 5.97
N SER A 92 -5.45 -14.43 5.79
CA SER A 92 -6.37 -14.69 6.90
C SER A 92 -5.88 -15.80 7.82
N CYS A 93 -5.43 -16.92 7.24
CA CYS A 93 -4.90 -18.05 8.01
C CYS A 93 -3.66 -17.65 8.82
N PHE A 94 -2.76 -16.87 8.19
CA PHE A 94 -1.60 -16.31 8.85
C PHE A 94 -1.98 -15.37 10.01
N LEU A 95 -2.92 -14.45 9.80
CA LEU A 95 -3.37 -13.51 10.83
C LEU A 95 -4.07 -14.22 11.99
N GLN A 96 -4.89 -15.23 11.71
CA GLN A 96 -5.54 -16.06 12.73
C GLN A 96 -4.51 -16.79 13.59
N THR A 97 -3.49 -17.38 12.96
CA THR A 97 -2.36 -18.03 13.67
C THR A 97 -1.60 -17.04 14.55
N ASN A 98 -1.59 -15.77 14.17
CA ASN A 98 -0.98 -14.67 14.92
C ASN A 98 -1.96 -13.91 15.85
N LYS A 99 -3.10 -14.54 16.19
CA LYS A 99 -4.05 -14.07 17.21
C LYS A 99 -4.77 -12.76 16.87
N TYR A 100 -4.90 -12.41 15.59
CA TYR A 100 -5.82 -11.35 15.17
C TYR A 100 -7.26 -11.78 15.44
N SER A 101 -8.11 -10.85 15.85
CA SER A 101 -9.53 -11.14 16.00
C SER A 101 -10.19 -11.33 14.64
N THR A 102 -11.30 -12.07 14.57
CA THR A 102 -12.06 -12.23 13.34
C THR A 102 -12.52 -10.89 12.76
N SER A 103 -12.82 -9.90 13.63
CA SER A 103 -13.19 -8.55 13.19
C SER A 103 -12.02 -7.86 12.49
N ASP A 104 -10.83 -7.88 13.09
CA ASP A 104 -9.63 -7.27 12.50
C ASP A 104 -9.28 -7.93 11.17
N ILE A 105 -9.35 -9.28 11.09
CA ILE A 105 -9.07 -10.02 9.86
C ILE A 105 -10.03 -9.58 8.74
N ASN A 106 -11.32 -9.46 9.05
CA ASN A 106 -12.32 -9.04 8.06
C ASN A 106 -12.07 -7.62 7.56
N GLU A 107 -11.73 -6.69 8.45
CA GLU A 107 -11.41 -5.30 8.07
C GLU A 107 -10.13 -5.23 7.23
N ILE A 108 -9.07 -5.94 7.62
CA ILE A 108 -7.81 -6.01 6.86
C ILE A 108 -8.07 -6.55 5.45
N ARG A 109 -8.82 -7.65 5.33
CA ARG A 109 -9.23 -8.22 4.03
C ARG A 109 -10.03 -7.21 3.21
N GLN A 110 -10.96 -6.48 3.82
CA GLN A 110 -11.78 -5.51 3.12
C GLN A 110 -10.93 -4.36 2.56
N ILE A 111 -10.01 -3.81 3.35
CA ILE A 111 -9.08 -2.76 2.90
C ILE A 111 -8.25 -3.25 1.71
N MET A 112 -7.57 -4.39 1.86
CA MET A 112 -6.66 -4.90 0.82
C MET A 112 -7.39 -5.28 -0.48
N SER A 113 -8.58 -5.86 -0.37
CA SER A 113 -9.37 -6.25 -1.54
C SER A 113 -9.97 -5.08 -2.32
N THR A 114 -9.99 -3.86 -1.77
CA THR A 114 -10.66 -2.70 -2.39
C THR A 114 -9.74 -1.52 -2.71
N MET A 115 -8.50 -1.50 -2.20
CA MET A 115 -7.62 -0.32 -2.30
C MET A 115 -6.94 -0.08 -3.65
N SER A 116 -6.91 -1.07 -4.57
CA SER A 116 -6.16 -0.93 -5.81
C SER A 116 -6.71 0.16 -6.72
N TYR A 117 -5.82 0.91 -7.38
CA TYR A 117 -6.18 2.03 -8.26
C TYR A 117 -7.24 1.67 -9.30
N SER A 118 -7.11 0.54 -10.00
CA SER A 118 -8.05 0.14 -11.03
C SER A 118 -9.47 -0.04 -10.47
N LYS A 119 -9.61 -0.66 -9.30
CA LYS A 119 -10.92 -0.84 -8.65
C LYS A 119 -11.58 0.50 -8.30
N ILE A 120 -10.79 1.46 -7.83
CA ILE A 120 -11.29 2.80 -7.52
C ILE A 120 -11.69 3.57 -8.77
N LYS A 121 -10.95 3.40 -9.87
CA LYS A 121 -11.31 4.00 -11.15
C LYS A 121 -12.63 3.43 -11.70
N ASP A 122 -12.83 2.12 -11.54
CA ASP A 122 -13.99 1.43 -12.09
C ASP A 122 -15.26 1.59 -11.23
N SER A 123 -15.11 1.58 -9.90
CA SER A 123 -16.23 1.47 -8.95
C SER A 123 -16.34 2.63 -7.95
N GLY A 124 -15.40 3.58 -7.97
CA GLY A 124 -15.29 4.62 -6.95
C GLY A 124 -14.74 4.09 -5.61
N PHE A 125 -14.79 4.94 -4.57
CA PHE A 125 -14.38 4.52 -3.23
C PHE A 125 -15.39 3.54 -2.61
N PRO A 126 -14.92 2.45 -1.98
CA PRO A 126 -15.79 1.54 -1.24
C PRO A 126 -16.45 2.27 -0.07
N HIS A 127 -17.70 1.91 0.23
CA HIS A 127 -18.40 2.42 1.39
C HIS A 127 -18.14 1.53 2.61
N TYR A 128 -17.68 2.12 3.71
CA TYR A 128 -17.46 1.44 4.98
C TYR A 128 -18.58 1.75 5.97
N LYS A 129 -18.83 0.80 6.89
CA LYS A 129 -19.91 0.93 7.89
C LYS A 129 -19.65 2.05 8.89
N ASP A 130 -18.37 2.30 9.20
CA ASP A 130 -17.95 3.34 10.13
C ASP A 130 -16.84 4.21 9.52
N LYS A 131 -16.82 5.47 9.97
CA LYS A 131 -15.88 6.48 9.46
C LYS A 131 -14.43 6.23 9.85
N VAL A 132 -14.18 5.48 10.92
CA VAL A 132 -12.81 5.19 11.39
C VAL A 132 -12.17 4.17 10.46
N THR A 133 -12.90 3.12 10.08
CA THR A 133 -12.47 2.14 9.07
C THR A 133 -12.34 2.76 7.68
N GLU A 134 -13.27 3.63 7.27
CA GLU A 134 -13.13 4.41 6.02
C GLU A 134 -11.84 5.23 6.02
N ARG A 135 -11.53 5.87 7.15
CA ARG A 135 -10.31 6.65 7.29
C ARG A 135 -9.06 5.79 7.29
N ALA A 136 -9.08 4.64 7.97
CA ALA A 136 -8.00 3.64 7.92
C ALA A 136 -7.72 3.15 6.49
N PHE A 137 -8.77 2.90 5.71
CA PHE A 137 -8.65 2.57 4.29
C PHE A 137 -7.92 3.67 3.50
N HIS A 138 -8.33 4.93 3.65
CA HIS A 138 -7.69 6.04 2.96
C HIS A 138 -6.21 6.18 3.35
N ILE A 139 -5.84 5.97 4.61
CA ILE A 139 -4.45 5.99 5.06
C ILE A 139 -3.60 4.95 4.32
N VAL A 140 -4.04 3.70 4.29
CA VAL A 140 -3.30 2.61 3.64
C VAL A 140 -3.21 2.84 2.13
N ARG A 141 -4.33 3.21 1.52
CA ARG A 141 -4.41 3.46 0.07
C ARG A 141 -3.53 4.62 -0.38
N GLU A 142 -3.61 5.76 0.31
CA GLU A 142 -2.78 6.91 -0.04
C GLU A 142 -1.30 6.62 0.16
N SER A 143 -0.96 5.78 1.13
CA SER A 143 0.43 5.33 1.33
C SER A 143 0.97 4.54 0.14
N ASP A 144 0.20 3.60 -0.41
CA ASP A 144 0.59 2.88 -1.64
C ASP A 144 0.70 3.83 -2.84
N ILE A 145 -0.26 4.76 -2.98
CA ILE A 145 -0.22 5.79 -4.03
C ILE A 145 1.05 6.66 -3.93
N LEU A 146 1.44 7.06 -2.72
CA LEU A 146 2.67 7.84 -2.53
C LEU A 146 3.90 7.03 -2.96
N CYS A 147 3.96 5.74 -2.61
CA CYS A 147 5.03 4.86 -3.08
C CYS A 147 5.05 4.74 -4.62
N ALA A 148 3.89 4.83 -5.28
CA ALA A 148 3.79 4.68 -6.75
C ALA A 148 4.53 5.76 -7.55
N TYR A 149 5.02 6.83 -6.90
CA TYR A 149 5.88 7.83 -7.53
C TYR A 149 7.36 7.42 -7.67
N ASP A 150 7.75 6.24 -7.16
CA ASP A 150 9.08 5.66 -7.39
C ASP A 150 9.20 5.20 -8.85
N VAL A 151 10.07 5.89 -9.62
CA VAL A 151 10.28 5.65 -11.05
C VAL A 151 11.05 4.34 -11.26
N GLU A 152 12.08 4.11 -10.46
CA GLU A 152 12.90 2.91 -10.47
C GLU A 152 12.07 1.66 -10.19
N ARG A 153 11.08 1.75 -9.28
CA ARG A 153 10.15 0.66 -9.03
C ARG A 153 9.39 0.23 -10.29
N CYS A 154 8.95 1.19 -11.09
CA CYS A 154 8.28 0.92 -12.38
C CYS A 154 9.25 0.29 -13.39
N MET A 155 10.49 0.77 -13.43
CA MET A 155 11.52 0.23 -14.32
C MET A 155 11.89 -1.21 -13.97
N LEU A 156 12.08 -1.49 -12.67
CA LEU A 156 12.40 -2.84 -12.17
C LEU A 156 11.30 -3.85 -12.51
N TYR A 157 10.03 -3.45 -12.42
CA TYR A 157 8.92 -4.31 -12.84
C TYR A 157 9.02 -4.70 -14.32
N GLU A 158 9.34 -3.76 -15.21
CA GLU A 158 9.52 -4.05 -16.64
C GLU A 158 10.69 -5.01 -16.89
N LEU A 159 11.83 -4.78 -16.23
CA LEU A 159 13.03 -5.61 -16.35
C LEU A 159 12.79 -7.03 -15.85
N HIS A 160 12.27 -7.18 -14.63
CA HIS A 160 12.18 -8.48 -13.95
C HIS A 160 10.95 -9.27 -14.34
N LYS A 161 9.80 -8.61 -14.55
CA LYS A 161 8.54 -9.29 -14.82
C LYS A 161 8.25 -9.45 -16.32
N LYS A 162 8.60 -8.46 -17.13
CA LYS A 162 8.35 -8.51 -18.59
C LYS A 162 9.57 -8.92 -19.40
N GLY A 163 10.75 -8.99 -18.79
CA GLY A 163 12.00 -9.30 -19.49
C GLY A 163 12.40 -8.21 -20.50
N GLY A 164 11.99 -6.97 -20.25
CA GLY A 164 12.28 -5.84 -21.11
C GLY A 164 13.74 -5.37 -21.00
N THR A 165 14.14 -4.47 -21.89
CA THR A 165 15.43 -3.77 -21.79
C THR A 165 15.32 -2.54 -20.89
N ILE A 166 16.44 -1.90 -20.58
CA ILE A 166 16.46 -0.60 -19.91
C ILE A 166 15.70 0.46 -20.71
N GLU A 167 15.86 0.49 -22.03
CA GLU A 167 15.16 1.45 -22.89
C GLU A 167 13.63 1.23 -22.84
N ASN A 168 13.19 -0.04 -22.92
CA ASN A 168 11.78 -0.39 -22.73
C ASN A 168 11.27 0.06 -21.36
N SER A 169 12.08 -0.09 -20.32
CA SER A 169 11.73 0.25 -18.94
C SER A 169 11.55 1.75 -18.73
N ILE A 170 12.44 2.57 -19.32
CA ILE A 170 12.34 4.03 -19.28
C ILE A 170 11.10 4.50 -20.05
N ASN A 171 10.90 3.96 -21.27
CA ASN A 171 9.74 4.30 -22.09
C ASN A 171 8.42 3.91 -21.42
N HIS A 172 8.36 2.70 -20.86
CA HIS A 172 7.18 2.24 -20.12
C HIS A 172 6.94 3.07 -18.86
N ALA A 173 7.98 3.42 -18.09
CA ALA A 173 7.83 4.29 -16.93
C ALA A 173 7.30 5.67 -17.34
N ASN A 174 7.85 6.28 -18.39
CA ASN A 174 7.34 7.57 -18.88
C ASN A 174 5.86 7.49 -19.28
N THR A 175 5.47 6.46 -20.03
CA THR A 175 4.07 6.25 -20.41
C THR A 175 3.17 6.05 -19.19
N LEU A 176 3.52 5.12 -18.30
CA LEU A 176 2.71 4.78 -17.13
C LEU A 176 2.54 5.98 -16.19
N PHE A 177 3.60 6.76 -15.97
CA PHE A 177 3.51 7.95 -15.14
C PHE A 177 2.57 9.00 -15.73
N ASN A 178 2.60 9.23 -17.05
CA ASN A 178 1.70 10.19 -17.70
C ASN A 178 0.23 9.73 -17.69
N GLU A 179 -0.01 8.43 -17.80
CA GLU A 179 -1.36 7.86 -17.85
C GLU A 179 -1.98 7.64 -16.46
N ARG A 180 -1.16 7.47 -15.42
CA ARG A 180 -1.62 7.08 -14.08
C ARG A 180 -1.10 7.99 -12.98
N MET A 181 0.19 8.01 -12.71
CA MET A 181 0.73 8.70 -11.51
C MET A 181 0.50 10.22 -11.55
N PHE A 182 0.60 10.82 -12.73
CA PHE A 182 0.35 12.25 -12.92
C PHE A 182 -1.14 12.59 -13.01
N LYS A 183 -2.03 11.58 -13.03
CA LYS A 183 -3.48 11.72 -12.97
C LYS A 183 -4.07 11.60 -11.58
N HIS A 184 -3.30 11.18 -10.58
CA HIS A 184 -3.79 11.03 -9.21
C HIS A 184 -4.49 12.28 -8.62
N TYR A 185 -4.07 13.48 -9.00
CA TYR A 185 -4.73 14.74 -8.60
C TYR A 185 -6.02 15.01 -9.38
N ASP A 186 -5.98 14.82 -10.70
CA ASP A 186 -7.13 14.97 -11.59
C ASP A 186 -8.25 14.01 -11.17
N ASP A 187 -7.86 12.79 -10.79
CA ASP A 187 -8.72 11.71 -10.31
C ASP A 187 -9.14 11.87 -8.83
N LYS A 188 -8.65 12.92 -8.13
CA LYS A 188 -8.98 13.22 -6.72
C LYS A 188 -8.70 12.07 -5.76
N LEU A 189 -7.54 11.42 -5.92
CA LEU A 189 -7.20 10.23 -5.15
C LEU A 189 -6.61 10.50 -3.76
N PHE A 190 -6.28 11.74 -3.43
CA PHE A 190 -5.78 12.12 -2.11
C PHE A 190 -6.88 12.80 -1.31
N ILE A 191 -7.14 12.30 -0.10
CA ILE A 191 -8.12 12.80 0.87
C ILE A 191 -7.41 13.39 2.08
N THR A 192 -6.29 12.80 2.52
CA THR A 192 -5.53 13.31 3.68
C THR A 192 -4.68 14.52 3.32
N GLN A 193 -4.46 15.41 4.29
CA GLN A 193 -3.61 16.59 4.08
C GLN A 193 -2.14 16.19 3.89
N TYR A 194 -1.68 15.16 4.61
CA TYR A 194 -0.35 14.59 4.41
C TYR A 194 -0.19 14.08 2.98
N GLY A 195 -1.12 13.24 2.50
CA GLY A 195 -1.08 12.65 1.16
C GLY A 195 -1.04 13.71 0.06
N LEU A 196 -1.90 14.73 0.16
CA LEU A 196 -1.90 15.87 -0.77
C LEU A 196 -0.57 16.62 -0.81
N ARG A 197 0.05 16.85 0.35
CA ARG A 197 1.30 17.62 0.46
C ARG A 197 2.49 16.81 -0.03
N GLU A 198 2.65 15.60 0.47
CA GLU A 198 3.77 14.73 0.15
C GLU A 198 3.72 14.28 -1.32
N GLY A 199 2.52 13.96 -1.82
CA GLY A 199 2.34 13.61 -3.21
C GLY A 199 2.83 14.71 -4.16
N ARG A 200 2.70 16.00 -3.80
CA ARG A 200 3.10 17.11 -4.69
C ARG A 200 4.61 17.16 -4.81
N VAL A 201 5.29 16.94 -3.69
CA VAL A 201 6.74 16.82 -3.63
C VAL A 201 7.21 15.65 -4.50
N LEU A 202 6.60 14.47 -4.32
CA LEU A 202 6.96 13.27 -5.06
C LEU A 202 6.65 13.39 -6.56
N HIS A 203 5.55 14.04 -6.94
CA HIS A 203 5.20 14.29 -8.35
C HIS A 203 6.23 15.16 -9.07
N VAL A 204 6.74 16.21 -8.41
CA VAL A 204 7.80 17.04 -9.00
C VAL A 204 9.10 16.25 -9.12
N LYS A 205 9.47 15.52 -8.06
CA LYS A 205 10.69 14.70 -8.04
C LYS A 205 10.66 13.61 -9.11
N SER A 206 9.54 12.91 -9.29
CA SER A 206 9.45 11.83 -10.28
C SER A 206 9.49 12.35 -11.72
N LYS A 207 8.90 13.54 -11.99
CA LYS A 207 9.06 14.21 -13.29
C LYS A 207 10.51 14.52 -13.61
N GLN A 208 11.25 15.05 -12.64
CA GLN A 208 12.68 15.29 -12.80
C GLN A 208 13.43 13.97 -13.04
N ARG A 209 13.12 12.94 -12.24
CA ARG A 209 13.78 11.65 -12.32
C ARG A 209 13.60 10.94 -13.66
N ILE A 210 12.39 10.98 -14.24
CA ILE A 210 12.13 10.45 -15.58
C ILE A 210 12.98 11.18 -16.64
N ARG A 211 13.11 12.51 -16.54
CA ARG A 211 13.95 13.29 -17.48
C ARG A 211 15.42 12.91 -17.37
N GLU A 212 15.94 12.77 -16.16
CA GLU A 212 17.31 12.32 -15.93
C GLU A 212 17.55 10.97 -16.62
N TYR A 213 16.65 9.99 -16.45
CA TYR A 213 16.78 8.71 -17.13
C TYR A 213 16.71 8.81 -18.66
N ILE A 214 15.82 9.64 -19.20
CA ILE A 214 15.77 9.86 -20.66
C ILE A 214 17.09 10.44 -21.14
N GLU A 215 17.62 11.48 -20.48
CA GLU A 215 18.88 12.15 -20.86
C GLU A 215 20.10 11.23 -20.75
N LEU A 216 20.18 10.37 -19.72
CA LEU A 216 21.29 9.44 -19.53
C LEU A 216 21.37 8.34 -20.60
N PHE A 217 20.23 7.98 -21.21
CA PHE A 217 20.11 6.84 -22.12
C PHE A 217 19.66 7.26 -23.54
N SER A 218 19.73 8.56 -23.85
CA SER A 218 19.60 9.13 -25.21
C SER A 218 20.96 9.20 -25.89
#